data_AF-A0A1M5ZJZ5-F1
#
_entry.id   AF-A0A1M5ZJZ5-F1
#
_cell.length_a   1.000
_cell.length_b   1.000
_cell.length_c   1.000
_cell.angle_alpha   90.00
_cell.angle_beta   90.00
_cell.angle_gamma   90.00
#
_symmetry.space_group_name_H-M   'P 1'
#
loop_
_entity.id
_entity.type
_entity.pdbx_description
1 polymer ?
#
loop_
_entity_poly.entity_id
_entity_poly.type
_entity_poly.pdbx_seq_one_letter_code
_entity_poly.pdbx_strand_id
1 'polypeptide(L)'
;MTAKQAATLIDYASGPVPSPTSSGAIDTSRPHVTGGGRVRPSRESVEAIYSDLEEQQEADERWAQVFDELIERCETDPDAKNVIEYGFRLNLSEEDVCKAMDLGKTTYYNYRAIVLAQAAVLAVRDGLMYY
;
A
#
# COMPACT_ATOMS: atom_id res chain seq x y z
N MET A 1 0.25 -1.24 -3.86
CA MET A 1 -0.19 -1.02 -5.26
C MET A 1 -1.58 -0.39 -5.34
N THR A 2 -1.73 0.73 -6.06
CA THR A 2 -3.02 1.42 -6.26
C THR A 2 -3.75 0.95 -7.53
N ALA A 3 -5.08 1.13 -7.58
CA ALA A 3 -5.87 0.82 -8.78
C ALA A 3 -5.41 1.61 -10.03
N LYS A 4 -4.88 2.82 -9.83
CA LYS A 4 -4.32 3.65 -10.91
C LYS A 4 -3.02 3.06 -11.44
N GLN A 5 -2.08 2.67 -10.56
CA GLN A 5 -0.84 2.01 -10.96
C GLN A 5 -1.11 0.69 -11.69
N ALA A 6 -2.06 -0.12 -11.20
CA ALA A 6 -2.47 -1.36 -11.84
C ALA A 6 -3.02 -1.13 -13.25
N ALA A 7 -3.90 -0.13 -13.44
CA ALA A 7 -4.41 0.23 -14.76
C ALA A 7 -3.30 0.67 -15.72
N THR A 8 -2.32 1.45 -15.25
CA THR A 8 -1.16 1.87 -16.05
C THR A 8 -0.30 0.68 -16.50
N LEU A 9 -0.05 -0.28 -15.61
CA LEU A 9 0.72 -1.49 -15.94
C LEU A 9 -0.03 -2.39 -16.93
N ILE A 10 -1.35 -2.53 -16.76
CA ILE A 10 -2.21 -3.26 -17.70
C ILE A 10 -2.22 -2.58 -19.08
N ASP A 11 -2.42 -1.26 -19.13
CA ASP A 11 -2.42 -0.48 -20.39
C ASP A 11 -1.05 -0.54 -21.10
N TYR A 12 0.05 -0.70 -20.35
CA TYR A 12 1.37 -0.96 -20.93
C TYR A 12 1.50 -2.40 -21.44
N ALA A 13 1.06 -3.41 -20.69
CA ALA A 13 1.19 -4.83 -21.05
C ALA A 13 0.29 -5.27 -22.22
N SER A 14 -0.84 -4.59 -22.43
CA SER A 14 -1.88 -4.95 -23.41
C SER A 14 -1.47 -4.84 -24.90
N GLY A 15 -0.23 -4.47 -25.20
CA GLY A 15 0.26 -4.35 -26.58
C GLY A 15 -0.30 -3.12 -27.33
N PRO A 16 -0.09 -3.00 -28.65
CA PRO A 16 -0.49 -1.82 -29.41
C PRO A 16 -2.02 -1.65 -29.40
N VAL A 17 -2.48 -0.45 -29.02
CA VAL A 17 -3.84 0.00 -29.32
C VAL A 17 -4.01 -0.07 -30.84
N PRO A 18 -5.10 -0.65 -31.38
CA PRO A 18 -5.36 -0.53 -32.81
C PRO A 18 -5.34 0.95 -33.16
N SER A 19 -4.35 1.37 -33.94
CA SER A 19 -4.33 2.71 -34.50
C SER A 19 -5.66 2.92 -35.21
N PRO A 20 -6.31 4.09 -35.10
CA PRO A 20 -7.44 4.38 -35.97
C PRO A 20 -6.91 4.24 -37.38
N THR A 21 -7.35 3.19 -38.08
CA THR A 21 -6.93 2.88 -39.43
C THR A 21 -7.20 4.14 -40.24
N SER A 22 -6.15 4.81 -40.68
CA SER A 22 -6.24 5.90 -41.65
C SER A 22 -6.59 5.28 -43.00
N SER A 23 -7.80 4.74 -43.13
CA SER A 23 -8.31 4.18 -44.37
C SER A 23 -9.58 4.90 -44.76
N GLY A 24 -9.42 5.85 -45.68
CA GLY A 24 -10.43 6.21 -46.67
C GLY A 24 -11.50 7.22 -46.24
N ALA A 25 -11.53 8.32 -46.98
CA ALA A 25 -12.62 9.30 -47.10
C ALA A 25 -13.06 10.01 -45.81
N ILE A 26 -12.66 11.29 -45.69
CA ILE A 26 -13.20 12.22 -44.71
C ILE A 26 -14.64 12.54 -45.10
N ASP A 27 -15.61 11.86 -44.48
CA ASP A 27 -17.02 12.27 -44.49
C ASP A 27 -17.21 13.45 -43.53
N THR A 28 -17.35 14.65 -44.08
CA THR A 28 -17.50 15.91 -43.33
C THR A 28 -18.91 16.11 -42.75
N SER A 29 -19.85 15.17 -42.98
CA SER A 29 -21.24 15.28 -42.50
C SER A 29 -21.46 14.78 -41.07
N ARG A 30 -20.43 14.17 -40.43
CA ARG A 30 -20.54 13.63 -39.07
C ARG A 30 -19.82 14.52 -38.06
N PRO A 31 -20.39 14.73 -36.85
CA PRO A 31 -19.71 15.47 -35.80
C PRO A 31 -18.40 14.77 -35.44
N HIS A 32 -17.30 15.53 -35.53
CA HIS A 32 -15.97 15.08 -35.16
C HIS A 32 -15.95 14.82 -33.64
N VAL A 33 -15.98 13.56 -33.24
CA VAL A 33 -15.61 13.19 -31.87
C VAL A 33 -14.11 13.04 -31.87
N THR A 34 -13.40 14.09 -31.45
CA THR A 34 -11.97 14.02 -31.13
C THR A 34 -11.80 12.98 -30.03
N GLY A 35 -11.49 11.75 -30.44
CA GLY A 35 -11.25 10.62 -29.55
C GLY A 35 -10.03 10.92 -28.70
N GLY A 36 -10.25 11.48 -27.52
CA GLY A 36 -9.31 11.50 -26.41
C GLY A 36 -9.14 10.09 -25.84
N GLY A 37 -8.65 9.16 -26.67
CA GLY A 37 -8.25 7.84 -26.21
C GLY A 37 -7.18 7.98 -25.13
N ARG A 38 -7.20 7.09 -24.14
CA ARG A 38 -6.16 7.03 -23.11
C ARG A 38 -4.79 6.95 -23.78
N VAL A 39 -3.96 7.97 -23.54
CA VAL A 39 -2.58 7.99 -24.00
C VAL A 39 -1.83 6.87 -23.27
N ARG A 40 -1.13 6.01 -24.02
CA ARG A 40 -0.37 4.90 -23.43
C ARG A 40 0.72 5.46 -22.51
N PRO A 41 0.90 4.88 -21.31
CA PRO A 41 1.97 5.30 -20.42
C PRO A 41 3.35 5.05 -21.04
N SER A 42 4.29 5.96 -20.80
CA SER A 42 5.67 5.83 -21.26
C SER A 42 6.39 4.72 -20.48
N ARG A 43 7.46 4.18 -21.08
CA ARG A 43 8.34 3.22 -20.40
C ARG A 43 8.90 3.80 -19.10
N GLU A 44 9.32 5.06 -19.11
CA GLU A 44 9.79 5.79 -17.93
C GLU A 44 8.72 5.86 -16.81
N SER A 45 7.45 6.10 -17.17
CA SER A 45 6.35 6.10 -16.18
C SER A 45 6.11 4.73 -15.55
N VAL A 46 6.33 3.65 -16.31
CA VAL A 46 6.21 2.28 -15.82
C VAL A 46 7.42 1.90 -14.94
N GLU A 47 8.62 2.27 -15.35
CA GLU A 47 9.86 2.07 -14.57
C GLU A 47 9.79 2.81 -13.23
N ALA A 48 9.26 4.04 -13.20
CA ALA A 48 9.00 4.77 -11.96
C ALA A 48 8.03 4.02 -11.03
N ILE A 49 6.94 3.45 -11.57
CA ILE A 49 5.99 2.66 -10.76
C ILE A 49 6.66 1.41 -10.19
N TYR A 50 7.53 0.73 -10.94
CA TYR A 50 8.27 -0.42 -10.42
C TYR A 50 9.24 -0.02 -9.31
N SER A 51 10.00 1.06 -9.50
CA SER A 51 10.90 1.60 -8.47
C SER A 51 10.13 1.94 -7.18
N ASP A 52 8.99 2.63 -7.31
CA ASP A 52 8.14 2.97 -6.16
C ASP A 52 7.64 1.72 -5.43
N LEU A 53 7.30 0.65 -6.16
CA LEU A 53 6.83 -0.60 -5.58
C LEU A 53 7.95 -1.39 -4.89
N GLU A 54 9.17 -1.37 -5.45
CA GLU A 54 10.36 -1.98 -4.84
C GLU A 54 10.73 -1.26 -3.54
N GLU A 55 10.78 0.08 -3.55
CA GLU A 55 11.01 0.89 -2.34
C GLU A 55 9.93 0.64 -1.28
N GLN A 56 8.66 0.55 -1.70
CA GLN A 56 7.56 0.23 -0.79
C GLN A 56 7.72 -1.18 -0.20
N GLN A 57 8.13 -2.16 -1.00
CA GLN A 57 8.35 -3.53 -0.52
C GLN A 57 9.50 -3.58 0.49
N GLU A 58 10.64 -2.94 0.22
CA GLU A 58 11.74 -2.85 1.19
C GLU A 58 11.29 -2.18 2.49
N ALA A 59 10.52 -1.09 2.40
CA ALA A 59 9.97 -0.43 3.58
C ALA A 59 9.05 -1.37 4.37
N ASP A 60 8.14 -2.09 3.70
CA ASP A 60 7.23 -3.05 4.32
C ASP A 60 7.98 -4.20 5.02
N GLU A 61 9.05 -4.73 4.40
CA GLU A 61 9.90 -5.77 4.97
C GLU A 61 10.63 -5.29 6.23
N ARG A 62 11.14 -4.05 6.21
CA ARG A 62 11.80 -3.46 7.38
C ARG A 62 10.82 -3.15 8.50
N TRP A 63 9.61 -2.72 8.18
CA TRP A 63 8.53 -2.58 9.16
C TRP A 63 8.13 -3.91 9.78
N ALA A 64 8.09 -4.99 9.00
CA ALA A 64 7.84 -6.33 9.52
C ALA A 64 8.89 -6.74 10.57
N GLN A 65 10.18 -6.43 10.32
CA GLN A 65 11.26 -6.67 11.29
C GLN A 65 11.07 -5.87 12.59
N VAL A 66 10.63 -4.61 12.50
CA VAL A 66 10.32 -3.80 13.69
C VAL A 66 9.21 -4.44 14.52
N PHE A 67 8.16 -4.96 13.88
CA PHE A 67 7.07 -5.64 14.58
C PHE A 67 7.50 -6.98 15.19
N ASP A 68 8.36 -7.75 14.52
CA ASP A 68 8.92 -8.97 15.09
C ASP A 68 9.75 -8.67 16.35
N GLU A 69 10.60 -7.64 16.33
CA GLU A 69 11.37 -7.22 17.51
C GLU A 69 10.46 -6.70 18.64
N LEU A 70 9.35 -6.02 18.32
CA LEU A 70 8.37 -5.62 19.33
C LEU A 70 7.69 -6.81 19.99
N ILE A 71 7.32 -7.82 19.21
CA ILE A 71 6.69 -9.04 19.73
C ILE A 71 7.63 -9.77 20.70
N GLU A 72 8.91 -9.88 20.35
CA GLU A 72 9.93 -10.46 21.24
C GLU A 72 10.10 -9.65 22.53
N ARG A 73 10.08 -8.33 22.46
CA ARG A 73 10.16 -7.45 23.65
C ARG A 73 8.92 -7.53 24.54
N CYS A 74 7.78 -7.88 23.99
CA CYS A 74 6.51 -8.03 24.71
C CYS A 74 6.28 -9.44 25.28
N GLU A 75 7.31 -10.30 25.35
CA GLU A 75 7.18 -11.67 25.90
C GLU A 75 6.53 -11.74 27.29
N THR A 76 6.67 -10.69 28.10
CA THR A 76 6.10 -10.62 29.45
C THR A 76 4.70 -10.01 29.53
N ASP A 77 4.18 -9.44 28.44
CA ASP A 77 2.84 -8.84 28.36
C ASP A 77 2.05 -9.46 27.19
N PRO A 78 1.27 -10.52 27.46
CA PRO A 78 0.48 -11.23 26.45
C PRO A 78 -0.54 -10.34 25.74
N ASP A 79 -1.10 -9.34 26.42
CA ASP A 79 -2.11 -8.47 25.85
C ASP A 79 -1.47 -7.48 24.87
N ALA A 80 -0.33 -6.89 25.22
CA ALA A 80 0.42 -6.05 24.29
C ALA A 80 0.84 -6.83 23.03
N LYS A 81 1.32 -8.07 23.20
CA LYS A 81 1.68 -8.96 22.08
C LYS A 81 0.49 -9.25 21.17
N ASN A 82 -0.65 -9.62 21.75
CA ASN A 82 -1.87 -9.92 20.98
C ASN A 82 -2.39 -8.69 20.23
N VAL A 83 -2.30 -7.48 20.80
CA VAL A 83 -2.64 -6.24 20.08
C VAL A 83 -1.74 -6.04 18.86
N ILE A 84 -0.43 -6.34 18.98
CA ILE A 84 0.50 -6.27 17.84
C ILE A 84 0.11 -7.29 16.77
N GLU A 85 -0.09 -8.56 17.14
CA GLU A 85 -0.41 -9.63 16.20
C GLU A 85 -1.75 -9.41 15.48
N TYR A 86 -2.82 -9.13 16.23
CA TYR A 86 -4.16 -8.93 15.65
C TYR A 86 -4.28 -7.61 14.89
N GLY A 87 -3.74 -6.52 15.44
CA GLY A 87 -3.92 -5.19 14.86
C GLY A 87 -2.99 -4.89 13.68
N PHE A 88 -1.74 -5.35 13.73
CA PHE A 88 -0.71 -4.96 12.75
C PHE A 88 -0.32 -6.11 11.82
N ARG A 89 -0.25 -7.35 12.30
CA ARG A 89 0.14 -8.49 11.45
C ARG A 89 -1.03 -9.06 10.66
N LEU A 90 -2.18 -9.23 11.32
CA LEU A 90 -3.41 -9.73 10.70
C LEU A 90 -4.29 -8.62 10.12
N ASN A 91 -3.95 -7.36 10.37
CA ASN A 91 -4.65 -6.17 9.87
C ASN A 91 -6.16 -6.21 10.16
N LEU A 92 -6.53 -6.71 11.35
CA LEU A 92 -7.93 -6.76 11.79
C LEU A 92 -8.45 -5.35 12.11
N SER A 93 -9.76 -5.17 11.99
CA SER A 93 -10.39 -3.93 12.41
C SER A 93 -10.29 -3.76 13.93
N GLU A 94 -10.30 -2.53 14.42
CA GLU A 94 -10.31 -2.23 15.86
C GLU A 94 -11.40 -3.02 16.60
N GLU A 95 -12.60 -3.11 16.02
CA GLU A 95 -13.73 -3.79 16.65
C GLU A 95 -13.48 -5.31 16.75
N ASP A 96 -12.87 -5.90 15.73
CA ASP A 96 -12.51 -7.31 15.72
C ASP A 96 -11.39 -7.62 16.72
N VAL A 97 -10.39 -6.73 16.85
CA VAL A 97 -9.32 -6.88 17.86
C VAL A 97 -9.91 -6.82 19.27
N CYS A 98 -10.72 -5.81 19.56
CA CYS A 98 -11.37 -5.67 20.87
C CYS A 98 -12.22 -6.90 21.21
N LYS A 99 -12.95 -7.43 20.22
CA LYS A 99 -13.79 -8.62 20.39
C LYS A 99 -12.97 -9.90 20.56
N ALA A 100 -11.89 -10.07 19.79
CA ALA A 100 -11.04 -11.26 19.86
C ALA A 100 -10.30 -11.36 21.21
N MET A 101 -9.96 -10.22 21.80
CA MET A 101 -9.20 -10.13 23.04
C MET A 101 -10.06 -9.87 24.29
N ASP A 102 -11.38 -9.74 24.13
CA ASP A 102 -12.31 -9.31 25.19
C ASP A 102 -11.85 -8.01 25.91
N LEU A 103 -11.34 -7.06 25.13
CA LEU A 103 -10.83 -5.78 25.62
C LEU A 103 -11.85 -4.65 25.44
N GLY A 104 -11.91 -3.77 26.44
CA GLY A 104 -12.56 -2.48 26.29
C GLY A 104 -11.77 -1.55 25.36
N LYS A 105 -12.47 -0.70 24.58
CA LYS A 105 -11.85 0.24 23.63
C LYS A 105 -10.77 1.11 24.26
N THR A 106 -11.00 1.62 25.48
CA THR A 106 -10.02 2.44 26.21
C THR A 106 -8.72 1.67 26.45
N THR A 107 -8.83 0.41 26.86
CA THR A 107 -7.67 -0.46 27.11
C THR A 107 -6.93 -0.75 25.81
N TYR A 108 -7.65 -1.07 24.74
CA TYR A 108 -7.06 -1.25 23.40
C TYR A 108 -6.29 -0.01 22.94
N TYR A 109 -6.86 1.19 23.07
CA TYR A 109 -6.17 2.42 22.66
C TYR A 109 -4.91 2.70 23.48
N ASN A 110 -4.92 2.38 24.78
CA ASN A 110 -3.73 2.52 25.61
C ASN A 110 -2.61 1.58 25.13
N TYR A 111 -2.93 0.31 24.89
CA TYR A 111 -1.97 -0.65 24.34
C TYR A 111 -1.47 -0.20 22.96
N ARG A 112 -2.38 0.20 22.08
CA ARG A 112 -2.03 0.69 20.74
C ARG A 112 -1.10 1.90 20.79
N ALA A 113 -1.34 2.86 21.68
CA ALA A 113 -0.48 4.03 21.84
C ALA A 113 0.94 3.63 22.30
N ILE A 114 1.04 2.72 23.26
CA ILE A 114 2.33 2.21 23.76
C ILE A 114 3.08 1.49 22.64
N VAL A 115 2.40 0.58 21.91
CA VAL A 115 2.97 -0.16 20.78
C VAL A 115 3.47 0.79 19.70
N LEU A 116 2.67 1.80 19.31
CA LEU A 116 3.06 2.78 18.31
C LEU A 116 4.25 3.62 18.76
N ALA A 117 4.31 4.02 20.03
CA ALA A 117 5.45 4.77 20.57
C ALA A 117 6.73 3.93 20.52
N GLN A 118 6.66 2.66 20.91
CA GLN A 118 7.82 1.75 20.85
C GLN A 118 8.23 1.45 19.40
N ALA A 119 7.27 1.25 18.51
CA ALA A 119 7.51 1.09 17.08
C ALA A 119 8.22 2.31 16.48
N ALA A 120 7.79 3.52 16.84
CA ALA A 120 8.43 4.75 16.39
C ALA A 120 9.89 4.85 16.87
N VAL A 121 10.18 4.50 18.13
CA VAL A 121 11.56 4.50 18.65
C VAL A 121 12.45 3.53 17.88
N LEU A 122 11.95 2.33 17.58
CA LEU A 122 12.68 1.33 16.78
C LEU A 122 12.87 1.81 15.34
N ALA A 123 11.83 2.35 14.73
CA ALA A 123 11.89 2.88 13.37
C ALA A 123 12.92 4.02 13.24
N VAL A 124 13.01 4.92 14.23
CA VAL A 124 14.06 5.95 14.27
C VAL A 124 15.44 5.31 14.39
N ARG A 125 15.62 4.37 15.33
CA ARG A 125 16.91 3.70 15.56
C ARG A 125 17.42 3.04 14.28
N ASP A 126 16.51 2.42 13.53
CA ASP A 126 16.84 1.69 12.31
C ASP A 126 16.86 2.61 11.07
N GLY A 127 16.59 3.91 11.22
CA GLY A 127 16.63 4.89 10.14
C GLY A 127 15.47 4.76 9.14
N LEU A 128 14.35 4.18 9.56
CA LEU A 128 13.09 4.13 8.82
C LEU A 128 12.29 5.44 8.91
N MET A 129 12.56 6.26 9.94
CA MET A 129 12.04 7.62 10.06
C MET A 129 13.18 8.59 10.34
N TYR A 130 13.11 9.76 9.71
CA TYR A 130 13.98 10.89 10.01
C TYR A 130 13.19 11.92 10.84
N TYR A 131 13.82 12.46 11.88
CA TYR A 131 13.28 13.54 12.71
C TYR A 131 13.40 14.90 12.04
#